data_AF-A0A3N5J0G8-F1
#
_entry.id   AF-A0A3N5J0G8-F1
#
_cell.length_a   1.000
_cell.length_b   1.000
_cell.length_c   1.000
_cell.angle_alpha   90.00
_cell.angle_beta   90.00
_cell.angle_gamma   90.00
#
_symmetry.space_group_name_H-M   'P 1'
#
loop_
_entity.id
_entity.type
_entity.pdbx_description
1 polymer ?
#
loop_
_entity_poly.entity_id
_entity_poly.type
_entity_poly.pdbx_seq_one_letter_code
_entity_poly.pdbx_strand_id
1 'polypeptide(L)'
;DVATVAAQYSYLNSPLTLMTAPDYGVEAARAMFSEIYGYWRTLPKDSRPKLYLRGLSLGSLNSDLSFDLYDIIDDPFHGALWSGPPFRSDTWRSITAQRDPGTPAWLPEFRGGSVIRFMNQEHGLDRGSAEWGAFRIAFLQYASDPITFFSPDIAWFEPDWMREPRGPDVSPDLRWFPIVTMLQLAADMVVGTAPKGFGHEYAPEHYIDAWLALTEPEGWTASDVERLKDFFRSRAD
;
A
#
# COMPACT_ATOMS: atom_id res chain seq x y z
N ASP A 1 21.56 9.16 -7.51
CA ASP A 1 20.53 9.67 -8.46
C ASP A 1 19.32 8.76 -8.49
N VAL A 2 18.13 9.32 -8.71
CA VAL A 2 16.85 8.60 -8.85
C VAL A 2 16.16 9.10 -10.11
N ALA A 3 15.59 8.18 -10.89
CA ALA A 3 14.71 8.50 -12.00
C ALA A 3 13.32 7.93 -11.70
N THR A 4 12.29 8.77 -11.82
CA THR A 4 10.89 8.38 -11.60
C THR A 4 10.12 8.46 -12.91
N VAL A 5 9.44 7.38 -13.26
CA VAL A 5 8.52 7.33 -14.41
C VAL A 5 7.11 7.21 -13.87
N ALA A 6 6.21 8.08 -14.31
CA ALA A 6 4.80 8.06 -13.96
C ALA A 6 3.95 8.38 -15.18
N ALA A 7 2.81 7.70 -15.31
CA ALA A 7 1.85 7.91 -16.38
C ALA A 7 0.47 8.21 -15.80
N GLN A 8 -0.19 9.24 -16.34
CA GLN A 8 -1.60 9.49 -16.04
C GLN A 8 -2.46 8.55 -16.87
N TYR A 9 -3.29 7.74 -16.22
CA TYR A 9 -4.15 6.75 -16.87
C TYR A 9 -5.65 7.09 -16.78
N SER A 10 -6.05 8.16 -16.07
CA SER A 10 -7.47 8.56 -16.01
C SER A 10 -7.63 10.07 -15.78
N TYR A 11 -8.77 10.59 -16.27
CA TYR A 11 -9.28 11.93 -15.97
C TYR A 11 -10.32 11.93 -14.84
N LEU A 12 -10.80 10.76 -14.41
CA LEU A 12 -11.76 10.61 -13.31
C LEU A 12 -11.04 10.57 -11.96
N ASN A 13 -11.70 11.03 -10.90
CA ASN A 13 -11.19 10.90 -9.53
C ASN A 13 -11.17 9.41 -9.08
N SER A 14 -10.25 9.09 -8.15
CA SER A 14 -9.91 7.70 -7.77
C SER A 14 -11.13 6.86 -7.32
N PRO A 15 -12.04 7.36 -6.44
CA PRO A 15 -13.16 6.55 -5.98
C PRO A 15 -14.19 6.22 -7.07
N LEU A 16 -14.51 7.17 -7.96
CA LEU A 16 -15.43 6.87 -9.08
C LEU A 16 -14.81 5.87 -10.05
N THR A 17 -13.52 6.00 -10.36
CA THR A 17 -12.83 5.05 -11.26
C THR A 17 -12.84 3.64 -10.68
N LEU A 18 -12.59 3.51 -9.36
CA LEU A 18 -12.68 2.25 -8.64
C LEU A 18 -14.07 1.60 -8.78
N MET A 19 -15.15 2.38 -8.78
CA MET A 19 -16.51 1.85 -8.92
C MET A 19 -16.89 1.54 -10.38
N THR A 20 -16.33 2.24 -11.38
CA THR A 20 -16.91 2.31 -12.74
C THR A 20 -16.06 1.72 -13.87
N ALA A 21 -14.72 1.77 -13.83
CA ALA A 21 -13.88 1.29 -14.95
C ALA A 21 -12.39 1.09 -14.56
N PRO A 22 -12.01 -0.05 -13.94
CA PRO A 22 -10.62 -0.30 -13.55
C PRO A 22 -9.70 -0.73 -14.72
N ASP A 23 -10.24 -1.29 -15.80
CA ASP A 23 -9.46 -2.06 -16.78
C ASP A 23 -8.40 -1.25 -17.55
N TYR A 24 -8.71 0.00 -17.93
CA TYR A 24 -7.78 0.84 -18.67
C TYR A 24 -6.52 1.19 -17.87
N GLY A 25 -6.66 1.37 -16.55
CA GLY A 25 -5.53 1.64 -15.67
C GLY A 25 -4.55 0.46 -15.58
N VAL A 26 -5.09 -0.76 -15.60
CA VAL A 26 -4.31 -2.00 -15.58
C VAL A 26 -3.55 -2.19 -16.89
N GLU A 27 -4.18 -1.98 -18.04
CA GLU A 27 -3.52 -2.08 -19.34
C GLU A 27 -2.37 -1.07 -19.48
N ALA A 28 -2.58 0.18 -19.07
CA ALA A 28 -1.54 1.20 -19.08
C ALA A 28 -0.37 0.84 -18.14
N ALA A 29 -0.67 0.33 -16.95
CA ALA A 29 0.37 -0.09 -15.99
C ALA A 29 1.17 -1.30 -16.51
N ARG A 30 0.51 -2.28 -17.13
CA ARG A 30 1.18 -3.43 -17.77
C ARG A 30 2.09 -3.00 -18.91
N ALA A 31 1.61 -2.12 -19.79
CA ALA A 31 2.43 -1.60 -20.88
C ALA A 31 3.66 -0.85 -20.35
N MET A 32 3.47 0.05 -19.38
CA MET A 32 4.56 0.79 -18.76
C MET A 32 5.57 -0.14 -18.06
N PHE A 33 5.08 -1.12 -17.29
CA PHE A 33 5.94 -2.10 -16.64
C PHE A 33 6.72 -2.93 -17.67
N SER A 34 6.04 -3.47 -18.69
CA SER A 34 6.65 -4.29 -19.73
C SER A 34 7.77 -3.56 -20.46
N GLU A 35 7.57 -2.28 -20.83
CA GLU A 35 8.59 -1.47 -21.50
C GLU A 35 9.80 -1.18 -20.58
N ILE A 36 9.54 -0.73 -19.34
CA ILE A 36 10.62 -0.38 -18.40
C ILE A 36 11.39 -1.61 -17.95
N TYR A 37 10.68 -2.66 -17.53
CA TYR A 37 11.27 -3.93 -17.11
C TYR A 37 11.99 -4.60 -18.28
N GLY A 38 11.39 -4.54 -19.48
CA GLY A 38 11.94 -5.04 -20.74
C GLY A 38 13.27 -4.38 -21.12
N TYR A 39 13.42 -3.08 -20.91
CA TYR A 39 14.71 -2.40 -21.06
C TYR A 39 15.66 -2.71 -19.90
N TRP A 40 15.19 -2.62 -18.66
CA TRP A 40 15.99 -2.80 -17.46
C TRP A 40 16.70 -4.17 -17.42
N ARG A 41 16.03 -5.23 -17.86
CA ARG A 41 16.62 -6.58 -17.96
C ARG A 41 17.72 -6.72 -19.02
N THR A 42 17.86 -5.79 -19.96
CA THR A 42 18.97 -5.77 -20.93
C THR A 42 20.25 -5.17 -20.35
N LEU A 43 20.16 -4.47 -19.23
CA LEU A 43 21.31 -3.87 -18.57
C LEU A 43 22.13 -4.94 -17.82
N PRO A 44 23.47 -4.77 -17.72
CA PRO A 44 24.30 -5.71 -16.96
C PRO A 44 23.85 -5.80 -15.50
N LYS A 45 23.70 -7.04 -14.98
CA LYS A 45 23.14 -7.28 -13.64
C LYS A 45 23.91 -6.55 -12.52
N ASP A 46 25.23 -6.44 -12.66
CA ASP A 46 26.10 -5.86 -11.64
C ASP A 46 26.10 -4.31 -11.64
N SER A 47 25.53 -3.68 -12.67
CA SER A 47 25.53 -2.21 -12.80
C SER A 47 24.16 -1.60 -13.07
N ARG A 48 23.12 -2.41 -13.29
CA ARG A 48 21.76 -1.91 -13.49
C ARG A 48 21.21 -1.27 -12.22
N PRO A 49 20.46 -0.16 -12.33
CA PRO A 49 19.87 0.50 -11.16
C PRO A 49 18.86 -0.41 -10.46
N LYS A 50 18.66 -0.24 -9.16
CA LYS A 50 17.58 -0.93 -8.45
C LYS A 50 16.23 -0.43 -9.00
N LEU A 51 15.35 -1.36 -9.36
CA LEU A 51 14.01 -1.09 -9.88
C LEU A 51 12.97 -1.29 -8.76
N TYR A 52 12.12 -0.28 -8.54
CA TYR A 52 11.03 -0.34 -7.57
C TYR A 52 9.70 0.08 -8.20
N LEU A 53 8.62 -0.53 -7.74
CA LEU A 53 7.26 -0.14 -8.08
C LEU A 53 6.62 0.69 -6.97
N ARG A 54 5.72 1.61 -7.34
CA ARG A 54 4.99 2.45 -6.38
C ARG A 54 3.56 2.61 -6.84
N GLY A 55 2.62 2.51 -5.92
CA GLY A 55 1.22 2.85 -6.17
C GLY A 55 0.50 3.33 -4.92
N LEU A 56 -0.40 4.29 -5.11
CA LEU A 56 -1.36 4.74 -4.10
C LEU A 56 -2.78 4.44 -4.61
N SER A 57 -3.66 3.93 -3.76
CA SER A 57 -5.07 3.69 -4.12
C SER A 57 -5.16 2.77 -5.35
N LEU A 58 -5.94 3.14 -6.36
CA LEU A 58 -6.01 2.44 -7.65
C LEU A 58 -4.63 2.25 -8.32
N GLY A 59 -3.65 3.13 -8.09
CA GLY A 59 -2.29 2.94 -8.57
C GLY A 59 -1.58 1.74 -7.94
N SER A 60 -1.91 1.39 -6.69
CA SER A 60 -1.37 0.16 -6.06
C SER A 60 -1.98 -1.09 -6.68
N LEU A 61 -3.29 -1.09 -6.94
CA LEU A 61 -3.98 -2.16 -7.66
C LEU A 61 -3.40 -2.33 -9.07
N ASN A 62 -3.23 -1.24 -9.80
CA ASN A 62 -2.67 -1.30 -11.15
C ASN A 62 -1.21 -1.77 -11.14
N SER A 63 -0.42 -1.38 -10.14
CA SER A 63 0.97 -1.81 -9.96
C SER A 63 1.08 -3.29 -9.56
N ASP A 64 0.14 -3.81 -8.78
CA ASP A 64 0.04 -5.23 -8.44
C ASP A 64 -0.30 -6.05 -9.69
N LEU A 65 -1.24 -5.56 -10.51
CA LEU A 65 -1.66 -6.22 -11.74
C LEU A 65 -0.74 -5.98 -12.96
N SER A 66 0.35 -5.21 -12.81
CA SER A 66 1.21 -4.82 -13.94
C SER A 66 2.19 -5.91 -14.37
N PHE A 67 2.38 -6.95 -13.57
CA PHE A 67 3.32 -8.04 -13.83
C PHE A 67 2.74 -9.39 -13.39
N ASP A 68 3.21 -10.47 -14.00
CA ASP A 68 3.03 -11.82 -13.47
C ASP A 68 4.32 -12.25 -12.74
N LEU A 69 4.19 -13.03 -11.66
CA LEU A 69 5.35 -13.57 -10.95
C LEU A 69 6.22 -14.44 -11.89
N TYR A 70 5.61 -15.14 -12.85
CA TYR A 70 6.34 -15.93 -13.83
C TYR A 70 7.21 -15.09 -14.77
N ASP A 71 6.86 -13.81 -15.01
CA ASP A 71 7.62 -12.91 -15.88
C ASP A 71 8.90 -12.37 -15.21
N ILE A 72 8.94 -12.42 -13.88
CA ILE A 72 10.00 -11.80 -13.07
C ILE A 72 10.85 -12.81 -12.30
N ILE A 73 10.57 -14.11 -12.40
CA ILE A 73 11.21 -15.13 -11.56
C ILE A 73 12.75 -15.19 -11.73
N ASP A 74 13.24 -14.95 -12.96
CA ASP A 74 14.68 -14.97 -13.27
C ASP A 74 15.40 -13.69 -12.85
N ASP A 75 14.68 -12.56 -12.82
CA ASP A 75 15.21 -11.23 -12.62
C ASP A 75 14.21 -10.35 -11.85
N PRO A 76 13.91 -10.65 -10.58
CA PRO A 76 12.93 -9.89 -9.82
C PRO A 76 13.37 -8.43 -9.67
N PHE A 77 12.41 -7.51 -9.73
CA PHE A 77 12.65 -6.13 -9.29
C PHE A 77 12.88 -6.09 -7.78
N HIS A 78 13.38 -4.98 -7.24
CA HIS A 78 13.90 -4.96 -5.86
C HIS A 78 12.80 -4.76 -4.82
N GLY A 79 11.72 -4.07 -5.18
CA GLY A 79 10.54 -4.05 -4.34
C GLY A 79 9.39 -3.19 -4.82
N ALA A 80 8.31 -3.19 -4.06
CA ALA A 80 7.12 -2.39 -4.30
C ALA A 80 6.66 -1.69 -3.01
N LEU A 81 6.20 -0.44 -3.14
CA LEU A 81 5.46 0.26 -2.10
C LEU A 81 4.03 0.52 -2.55
N TRP A 82 3.09 -0.10 -1.86
CA TRP A 82 1.66 0.00 -2.13
C TRP A 82 0.94 0.64 -0.94
N SER A 83 0.41 1.84 -1.17
CA SER A 83 -0.26 2.62 -0.14
C SER A 83 -1.76 2.62 -0.36
N GLY A 84 -2.52 2.32 0.70
CA GLY A 84 -3.98 2.24 0.66
C GLY A 84 -4.52 1.38 -0.48
N PRO A 85 -4.15 0.10 -0.56
CA PRO A 85 -4.70 -0.79 -1.58
C PRO A 85 -6.22 -0.82 -1.47
N PRO A 86 -6.97 -0.52 -2.54
CA PRO A 86 -8.42 -0.53 -2.44
C PRO A 86 -8.92 -1.93 -2.13
N PHE A 87 -10.11 -2.04 -1.54
CA PHE A 87 -10.74 -3.31 -1.21
C PHE A 87 -10.88 -4.30 -2.39
N ARG A 88 -10.74 -3.82 -3.63
CA ARG A 88 -10.74 -4.64 -4.85
C ARG A 88 -9.39 -5.29 -5.18
N SER A 89 -8.32 -4.99 -4.46
CA SER A 89 -6.99 -5.58 -4.67
C SER A 89 -6.96 -7.04 -4.22
N ASP A 90 -6.94 -7.97 -5.17
CA ASP A 90 -6.98 -9.41 -4.91
C ASP A 90 -5.79 -9.91 -4.10
N THR A 91 -4.58 -9.42 -4.41
CA THR A 91 -3.36 -9.74 -3.65
C THR A 91 -3.52 -9.33 -2.20
N TRP A 92 -3.92 -8.07 -1.93
CA TRP A 92 -4.15 -7.57 -0.57
C TRP A 92 -5.21 -8.37 0.19
N ARG A 93 -6.36 -8.66 -0.45
CA ARG A 93 -7.44 -9.47 0.16
C ARG A 93 -6.95 -10.87 0.51
N SER A 94 -6.27 -11.52 -0.42
CA SER A 94 -5.74 -12.88 -0.27
C SER A 94 -4.73 -12.97 0.88
N ILE A 95 -3.82 -12.00 0.97
CA ILE A 95 -2.81 -11.91 2.03
C ILE A 95 -3.46 -11.66 3.38
N THR A 96 -4.39 -10.70 3.46
CA THR A 96 -5.07 -10.35 4.72
C THR A 96 -5.95 -11.50 5.25
N ALA A 97 -6.58 -12.26 4.33
CA ALA A 97 -7.36 -13.44 4.68
C ALA A 97 -6.49 -14.62 5.14
N GLN A 98 -5.28 -14.75 4.60
CA GLN A 98 -4.30 -15.80 4.93
C GLN A 98 -3.22 -15.34 5.92
N ARG A 99 -3.46 -14.24 6.62
CA ARG A 99 -2.53 -13.68 7.61
C ARG A 99 -2.20 -14.70 8.72
N ASP A 100 -1.04 -14.52 9.32
CA ASP A 100 -0.57 -15.36 10.41
C ASP A 100 -1.53 -15.21 11.62
N PRO A 101 -1.89 -16.34 12.29
CA PRO A 101 -2.85 -16.32 13.38
C PRO A 101 -2.47 -15.33 14.49
N GLY A 102 -3.47 -14.59 14.98
CA GLY A 102 -3.27 -13.61 16.06
C GLY A 102 -2.86 -12.21 15.57
N THR A 103 -2.59 -12.02 14.29
CA THR A 103 -2.35 -10.68 13.72
C THR A 103 -3.67 -10.00 13.30
N PRO A 104 -3.82 -8.69 13.52
CA PRO A 104 -5.04 -7.98 13.17
C PRO A 104 -5.18 -7.80 11.65
N ALA A 105 -6.41 -7.76 11.14
CA ALA A 105 -6.66 -7.55 9.71
C ALA A 105 -6.16 -6.17 9.22
N TRP A 106 -6.08 -5.18 10.11
CA TRP A 106 -5.58 -3.85 9.79
C TRP A 106 -4.04 -3.73 9.79
N LEU A 107 -3.33 -4.71 10.35
CA LEU A 107 -1.87 -4.82 10.30
C LEU A 107 -1.45 -6.30 10.31
N PRO A 108 -1.73 -7.02 9.22
CA PRO A 108 -1.48 -8.45 9.16
C PRO A 108 0.01 -8.75 9.05
N GLU A 109 0.44 -9.88 9.61
CA GLU A 109 1.68 -10.53 9.21
C GLU A 109 1.34 -11.67 8.26
N PHE A 110 2.19 -11.90 7.26
CA PHE A 110 1.95 -12.96 6.29
C PHE A 110 3.23 -13.74 6.06
N ARG A 111 3.21 -15.03 6.41
CA ARG A 111 4.37 -15.94 6.27
C ARG A 111 5.61 -15.37 6.95
N GLY A 112 5.47 -14.86 8.17
CA GLY A 112 6.57 -14.26 8.93
C GLY A 112 7.13 -12.95 8.34
N GLY A 113 6.45 -12.35 7.37
CA GLY A 113 6.92 -11.12 6.73
C GLY A 113 8.15 -11.29 5.83
N SER A 114 8.36 -12.48 5.25
CA SER A 114 9.57 -12.80 4.47
C SER A 114 9.65 -12.08 3.12
N VAL A 115 8.49 -11.75 2.53
CA VAL A 115 8.38 -11.02 1.25
C VAL A 115 7.50 -9.78 1.43
N ILE A 116 6.39 -9.93 2.14
CA ILE A 116 5.35 -8.92 2.26
C ILE A 116 5.29 -8.43 3.70
N ARG A 117 5.38 -7.11 3.90
CA ARG A 117 5.26 -6.50 5.22
C ARG A 117 4.26 -5.35 5.18
N PHE A 118 3.58 -5.15 6.30
CA PHE A 118 2.59 -4.09 6.48
C PHE A 118 3.11 -3.07 7.49
N MET A 119 2.81 -1.80 7.25
CA MET A 119 3.10 -0.71 8.14
C MET A 119 1.93 0.28 8.20
N ASN A 120 1.89 1.04 9.28
CA ASN A 120 0.95 2.14 9.48
C ASN A 120 1.65 3.33 10.14
N GLN A 121 0.88 4.26 10.68
CA GLN A 121 1.37 5.48 11.33
C GLN A 121 2.14 5.25 12.64
N GLU A 122 1.93 4.12 13.32
CA GLU A 122 2.59 3.81 14.59
C GLU A 122 3.59 2.66 14.50
N HIS A 123 3.51 1.86 13.43
CA HIS A 123 4.23 0.61 13.30
C HIS A 123 4.98 0.54 11.98
N GLY A 124 6.29 0.35 12.06
CA GLY A 124 7.19 0.22 10.92
C GLY A 124 7.23 -1.18 10.30
N LEU A 125 8.10 -1.33 9.31
CA LEU A 125 8.30 -2.55 8.52
C LEU A 125 9.28 -3.54 9.16
N ASP A 126 9.75 -3.31 10.38
CA ASP A 126 10.71 -4.14 11.13
C ASP A 126 10.07 -5.30 11.92
N ARG A 127 8.75 -5.44 11.84
CA ARG A 127 7.95 -6.36 12.69
C ARG A 127 7.93 -7.84 12.29
N GLY A 128 8.44 -8.21 11.12
CA GLY A 128 8.35 -9.59 10.61
C GLY A 128 9.23 -10.58 11.39
N SER A 129 8.74 -11.79 11.63
CA SER A 129 9.51 -12.85 12.31
C SER A 129 10.63 -13.46 11.46
N ALA A 130 10.55 -13.33 10.14
CA ALA A 130 11.54 -13.82 9.17
C ALA A 130 12.36 -12.66 8.59
N GLU A 131 13.55 -12.96 8.08
CA GLU A 131 14.35 -11.98 7.33
C GLU A 131 13.60 -11.52 6.07
N TRP A 132 13.70 -10.22 5.77
CA TRP A 132 13.04 -9.66 4.58
C TRP A 132 13.91 -9.90 3.35
N GLY A 133 13.41 -10.73 2.43
CA GLY A 133 14.16 -11.18 1.25
C GLY A 133 14.60 -10.07 0.29
N ALA A 134 15.26 -10.46 -0.80
CA ALA A 134 15.73 -9.51 -1.82
C ALA A 134 14.59 -8.91 -2.67
N PHE A 135 13.45 -9.60 -2.75
CA PHE A 135 12.21 -9.12 -3.36
C PHE A 135 11.25 -8.71 -2.24
N ARG A 136 10.94 -7.41 -2.16
CA ARG A 136 10.23 -6.81 -1.01
C ARG A 136 8.95 -6.10 -1.41
N ILE A 137 7.82 -6.43 -0.79
CA ILE A 137 6.57 -5.71 -0.97
C ILE A 137 6.18 -5.09 0.37
N ALA A 138 6.03 -3.77 0.40
CA ALA A 138 5.55 -3.03 1.55
C ALA A 138 4.14 -2.51 1.30
N PHE A 139 3.22 -2.83 2.20
CA PHE A 139 1.91 -2.20 2.29
C PHE A 139 1.93 -1.11 3.35
N LEU A 140 1.61 0.12 2.96
CA LEU A 140 1.33 1.21 3.89
C LEU A 140 -0.18 1.40 3.94
N GLN A 141 -0.80 1.10 5.08
CA GLN A 141 -2.25 1.20 5.24
C GLN A 141 -2.64 1.73 6.61
N TYR A 142 -3.72 2.51 6.67
CA TYR A 142 -4.30 2.99 7.92
C TYR A 142 -5.59 2.26 8.21
N ALA A 143 -5.85 1.91 9.47
CA ALA A 143 -7.01 1.11 9.83
C ALA A 143 -8.33 1.88 9.65
N SER A 144 -8.26 3.20 9.65
CA SER A 144 -9.38 4.11 9.36
C SER A 144 -9.62 4.35 7.87
N ASP A 145 -8.84 3.76 6.96
CA ASP A 145 -8.95 3.97 5.52
C ASP A 145 -10.23 3.31 4.95
N PRO A 146 -11.27 4.09 4.58
CA PRO A 146 -12.53 3.54 4.10
C PRO A 146 -12.39 2.97 2.69
N ILE A 147 -11.32 3.29 1.94
CA ILE A 147 -11.10 2.74 0.59
C ILE A 147 -10.49 1.35 0.68
N THR A 148 -9.56 1.17 1.63
CA THR A 148 -8.88 -0.11 1.87
C THR A 148 -9.81 -1.12 2.55
N PHE A 149 -10.52 -0.69 3.59
CA PHE A 149 -11.28 -1.60 4.48
C PHE A 149 -12.78 -1.71 4.17
N PHE A 150 -13.27 -1.06 3.11
CA PHE A 150 -14.65 -1.27 2.66
C PHE A 150 -14.87 -2.70 2.15
N SER A 151 -16.08 -3.22 2.32
CA SER A 151 -16.56 -4.40 1.62
C SER A 151 -18.08 -4.37 1.58
N PRO A 152 -18.72 -4.78 0.47
CA PRO A 152 -20.18 -4.99 0.44
C PRO A 152 -20.67 -5.95 1.53
N ASP A 153 -19.84 -6.92 1.93
CA ASP A 153 -20.18 -7.93 2.94
C ASP A 153 -20.38 -7.34 4.34
N ILE A 154 -19.89 -6.11 4.58
CA ILE A 154 -20.09 -5.36 5.84
C ILE A 154 -21.59 -5.13 6.09
N ALA A 155 -22.43 -5.17 5.05
CA ALA A 155 -23.86 -5.10 5.23
C ALA A 155 -24.38 -6.24 6.13
N TRP A 156 -23.76 -7.42 6.06
CA TRP A 156 -24.23 -8.66 6.69
C TRP A 156 -23.33 -9.18 7.79
N PHE A 157 -22.03 -8.90 7.75
CA PHE A 157 -21.07 -9.40 8.72
C PHE A 157 -20.21 -8.26 9.29
N GLU A 158 -19.97 -8.30 10.59
CA GLU A 158 -18.96 -7.44 11.21
C GLU A 158 -17.57 -7.81 10.68
N PRO A 159 -16.82 -6.87 10.08
CA PRO A 159 -15.51 -7.15 9.52
C PRO A 159 -14.44 -7.28 10.61
N ASP A 160 -13.42 -8.09 10.36
CA ASP A 160 -12.35 -8.37 11.33
C ASP A 160 -11.63 -7.11 11.84
N TRP A 161 -11.48 -6.08 11.01
CA TRP A 161 -10.79 -4.84 11.40
C TRP A 161 -11.58 -3.99 12.41
N MET A 162 -12.89 -4.21 12.56
CA MET A 162 -13.74 -3.55 13.56
C MET A 162 -13.79 -4.31 14.90
N ARG A 163 -13.24 -5.52 14.95
CA ARG A 163 -13.12 -6.32 16.19
C ARG A 163 -11.84 -5.97 16.93
N GLU A 164 -11.84 -6.20 18.24
CA GLU A 164 -10.65 -5.98 19.05
C GLU A 164 -9.53 -7.00 18.73
N PRO A 165 -8.25 -6.58 18.70
CA PRO A 165 -7.78 -5.20 18.90
C PRO A 165 -8.04 -4.32 17.67
N ARG A 166 -8.63 -3.14 17.88
CA ARG A 166 -8.85 -2.15 16.82
C ARG A 166 -7.57 -1.42 16.44
N GLY A 167 -7.53 -0.90 15.22
CA GLY A 167 -6.43 -0.06 14.79
C GLY A 167 -6.39 1.25 15.59
N PRO A 168 -5.20 1.82 15.81
CA PRO A 168 -5.02 2.99 16.69
C PRO A 168 -5.77 4.24 16.21
N ASP A 169 -6.07 4.32 14.92
CA ASP A 169 -6.82 5.39 14.27
C ASP A 169 -8.31 5.08 14.07
N VAL A 170 -8.81 3.93 14.53
CA VAL A 170 -10.24 3.60 14.48
C VAL A 170 -10.92 4.09 15.77
N SER A 171 -11.91 4.96 15.63
CA SER A 171 -12.67 5.47 16.78
C SER A 171 -13.30 4.33 17.61
N PRO A 172 -13.17 4.35 18.95
CA PRO A 172 -13.84 3.38 19.82
C PRO A 172 -15.37 3.50 19.77
N ASP A 173 -15.89 4.64 19.32
CA ASP A 173 -17.32 4.89 19.17
C ASP A 173 -17.90 4.29 17.88
N LEU A 174 -17.07 3.91 16.92
CA LEU A 174 -17.52 3.26 15.68
C LEU A 174 -18.04 1.86 16.00
N ARG A 175 -19.36 1.65 15.89
CA ARG A 175 -19.98 0.33 16.12
C ARG A 175 -20.52 -0.23 14.82
N TRP A 176 -20.39 -1.54 14.66
CA TRP A 176 -20.97 -2.22 13.53
C TRP A 176 -22.49 -2.33 13.70
N PHE A 177 -23.22 -1.80 12.73
CA PHE A 177 -24.65 -1.94 12.57
C PHE A 177 -24.92 -2.45 11.15
N PRO A 178 -25.61 -3.60 10.99
CA PRO A 178 -25.91 -4.18 9.68
C PRO A 178 -26.50 -3.14 8.72
N ILE A 179 -26.06 -3.16 7.46
CA ILE A 179 -26.38 -2.19 6.39
C ILE A 179 -25.88 -0.77 6.67
N VAL A 180 -26.14 -0.22 7.85
CA VAL A 180 -25.81 1.16 8.23
C VAL A 180 -24.31 1.41 8.13
N THR A 181 -23.48 0.54 8.70
CA THR A 181 -22.02 0.69 8.64
C THR A 181 -21.50 0.58 7.20
N MET A 182 -22.07 -0.29 6.38
CA MET A 182 -21.69 -0.39 4.96
C MET A 182 -22.00 0.91 4.22
N LEU A 183 -23.18 1.49 4.43
CA LEU A 183 -23.57 2.77 3.82
C LEU A 183 -22.71 3.94 4.33
N GLN A 184 -22.37 3.96 5.62
CA GLN A 184 -21.48 4.97 6.20
C GLN A 184 -20.09 4.92 5.55
N LEU A 185 -19.47 3.74 5.49
CA LEU A 185 -18.16 3.57 4.86
C LEU A 185 -18.19 3.88 3.35
N ALA A 186 -19.28 3.53 2.66
CA ALA A 186 -19.46 3.91 1.25
C ALA A 186 -19.54 5.43 1.07
N ALA A 187 -20.20 6.15 1.98
CA ALA A 187 -20.21 7.60 1.98
C ALA A 187 -18.81 8.17 2.27
N ASP A 188 -18.13 7.67 3.30
CA ASP A 188 -16.78 8.11 3.67
C ASP A 188 -15.77 7.91 2.52
N MET A 189 -15.89 6.84 1.73
CA MET A 189 -15.06 6.62 0.53
C MET A 189 -15.27 7.70 -0.55
N VAL A 190 -16.47 8.28 -0.66
CA VAL A 190 -16.83 9.21 -1.74
C VAL A 190 -16.63 10.66 -1.32
N VAL A 191 -16.99 11.02 -0.09
CA VAL A 191 -17.02 12.41 0.39
C VAL A 191 -16.18 12.66 1.65
N GLY A 192 -15.66 11.59 2.27
CA GLY A 192 -14.89 11.71 3.50
C GLY A 192 -13.54 12.38 3.28
N THR A 193 -13.14 13.21 4.24
CA THR A 193 -11.79 13.76 4.34
C THR A 193 -11.22 13.42 5.71
N ALA A 194 -9.91 13.22 5.76
CA ALA A 194 -9.19 12.89 6.98
C ALA A 194 -7.96 13.79 7.13
N PRO A 195 -7.48 14.03 8.37
CA PRO A 195 -6.15 14.60 8.57
C PRO A 195 -5.08 13.71 7.96
N LYS A 196 -3.92 14.29 7.63
CA LYS A 196 -2.76 13.52 7.17
C LYS A 196 -2.36 12.49 8.23
N GLY A 197 -2.11 11.26 7.80
CA GLY A 197 -1.84 10.12 8.67
C GLY A 197 -3.09 9.32 9.06
N PHE A 198 -4.27 9.69 8.54
CA PHE A 198 -5.55 9.03 8.82
C PHE A 198 -6.33 8.82 7.52
N GLY A 199 -7.30 7.90 7.55
CA GLY A 199 -8.15 7.60 6.40
C GLY A 199 -7.32 7.21 5.17
N HIS A 200 -7.66 7.80 4.02
CA HIS A 200 -6.91 7.61 2.78
C HIS A 200 -5.84 8.69 2.54
N GLU A 201 -5.51 9.50 3.56
CA GLU A 201 -4.58 10.63 3.48
C GLU A 201 -3.21 10.26 4.07
N TYR A 202 -2.37 9.60 3.26
CA TYR A 202 -1.07 9.08 3.67
C TYR A 202 -0.02 10.16 3.93
N ALA A 203 0.53 10.21 5.15
CA ALA A 203 1.50 11.23 5.55
C ALA A 203 2.88 11.01 4.89
N PRO A 204 3.57 12.09 4.46
CA PRO A 204 4.91 12.00 3.87
C PRO A 204 5.94 11.27 4.73
N GLU A 205 5.88 11.43 6.05
CA GLU A 205 6.80 10.77 6.99
C GLU A 205 6.70 9.24 6.97
N HIS A 206 5.49 8.70 6.80
CA HIS A 206 5.28 7.26 6.66
C HIS A 206 5.80 6.75 5.32
N TYR A 207 5.76 7.56 4.26
CA TYR A 207 6.43 7.24 3.00
C TYR A 207 7.95 7.24 3.14
N ILE A 208 8.52 8.17 3.93
CA ILE A 208 9.96 8.23 4.19
C ILE A 208 10.41 6.95 4.89
N ASP A 209 9.69 6.53 5.94
CA ASP A 209 9.99 5.29 6.65
C ASP A 209 9.87 4.05 5.76
N ALA A 210 8.83 3.99 4.92
CA ALA A 210 8.65 2.92 3.96
C ALA A 210 9.82 2.80 2.98
N TRP A 211 10.24 3.92 2.38
CA TRP A 211 11.33 3.94 1.42
C TRP A 211 12.69 3.70 2.07
N LEU A 212 12.90 4.19 3.29
CA LEU A 212 14.11 3.90 4.06
C LEU A 212 14.27 2.40 4.27
N ALA A 213 13.20 1.71 4.67
CA ALA A 213 13.20 0.26 4.89
C ALA A 213 13.32 -0.54 3.58
N LEU A 214 12.70 -0.09 2.49
CA LEU A 214 12.79 -0.77 1.19
C LEU A 214 14.16 -0.62 0.53
N THR A 215 14.76 0.57 0.61
CA THR A 215 15.96 0.90 -0.18
C THR A 215 17.28 0.75 0.58
N GLU A 216 17.23 0.79 1.91
CA GLU A 216 18.38 0.71 2.82
C GLU A 216 19.54 1.62 2.37
N PRO A 217 19.30 2.94 2.22
CA PRO A 217 20.30 3.83 1.67
C PRO A 217 21.47 4.01 2.65
N GLU A 218 22.68 3.88 2.15
CA GLU A 218 23.90 4.12 2.95
C GLU A 218 24.04 5.60 3.31
N GLY A 219 24.61 5.87 4.50
CA GLY A 219 25.00 7.22 4.92
C GLY A 219 23.88 8.09 5.51
N TRP A 220 22.65 7.58 5.64
CA TRP A 220 21.55 8.29 6.33
C TRP A 220 21.57 8.01 7.83
N THR A 221 21.64 9.07 8.64
CA THR A 221 21.51 8.97 10.10
C THR A 221 20.06 9.15 10.55
N ALA A 222 19.73 8.70 11.76
CA ALA A 222 18.39 8.95 12.34
C ALA A 222 18.06 10.46 12.40
N SER A 223 19.05 11.31 12.67
CA SER A 223 18.87 12.77 12.64
C SER A 223 18.59 13.32 11.25
N ASP A 224 19.16 12.75 10.20
CA ASP A 224 18.88 13.16 8.82
C ASP A 224 17.46 12.80 8.41
N VAL A 225 17.00 11.62 8.82
CA VAL A 225 15.63 11.14 8.59
C VAL A 225 14.63 12.04 9.32
N GLU A 226 14.84 12.36 10.59
CA GLU A 226 13.94 13.26 11.32
C GLU A 226 13.92 14.67 10.74
N ARG A 227 15.08 15.20 10.33
CA ARG A 227 15.14 16.50 9.63
C ARG A 227 14.34 16.48 8.32
N LEU A 228 14.37 15.38 7.58
CA LEU A 228 13.57 15.21 6.36
C LEU A 228 12.07 15.16 6.67
N LYS A 229 11.68 14.42 7.72
CA LYS A 229 10.28 14.36 8.16
C LYS A 229 9.77 15.74 8.61
N ASP A 230 10.55 16.46 9.42
CA ASP A 230 10.23 17.84 9.87
C ASP A 230 10.03 18.79 8.68
N PHE A 231 10.86 18.67 7.64
CA PHE A 231 10.73 19.47 6.42
C PHE A 231 9.39 19.23 5.72
N PHE A 232 8.88 18.01 5.67
CA PHE A 232 7.58 17.72 5.07
C PHE A 232 6.40 18.00 6.00
N ARG A 233 6.54 17.83 7.32
CA ARG A 233 5.51 18.26 8.29
C ARG A 233 5.24 19.77 8.18
N SER A 234 6.29 20.59 8.14
CA SER A 234 6.16 22.06 8.08
C SER A 234 5.56 22.61 6.77
N ARG A 235 5.48 21.79 5.72
CA ARG A 235 4.84 22.13 4.43
C ARG A 235 3.47 21.48 4.27
N ALA A 236 3.08 20.64 5.22
CA ALA A 236 1.82 19.94 5.22
C ALA A 236 0.70 20.77 5.86
N ASP A 237 1.05 21.80 6.62
CA ASP A 237 0.16 22.85 7.17
C ASP A 237 0.01 24.02 6.19
#